data_AF-A0A2E1XGV7-F1
#
_entry.id   AF-A0A2E1XGV7-F1
#
_cell.length_a   1.000
_cell.length_b   1.000
_cell.length_c   1.000
_cell.angle_alpha   90.00
_cell.angle_beta   90.00
_cell.angle_gamma   90.00
#
_symmetry.space_group_name_H-M   'P 1'
#
loop_
_entity.id
_entity.type
_entity.pdbx_description
1 polymer ?
#
loop_
_entity_poly.entity_id
_entity_poly.type
_entity_poly.pdbx_seq_one_letter_code
_entity_poly.pdbx_strand_id
1 'polypeptide(L)'
;MRAFNKAKTLTIAAAAALGLGFAAPAALANDFIDISLEDLDFGDKDFLQQLIDMDAEDIAEMRAEMAEARVEIREAIGEIEEARAEAEANPDAKPVFIAAMEAASAAVSTAMKTTFAELRTELDAAETDLAAANVSAEEMTETRAAIAALREELEGIEEAVGELVAAMRA
;
A
#
# COMPACT_ATOMS: atom_id res chain seq x y z
N MET A 1 24.78 -1.52 -25.99
CA MET A 1 23.34 -1.57 -26.34
C MET A 1 22.69 -2.58 -25.41
N ARG A 2 22.12 -2.12 -24.29
CA ARG A 2 21.27 -2.97 -23.44
C ARG A 2 19.89 -3.02 -24.10
N ALA A 3 19.42 -4.22 -24.40
CA ALA A 3 18.09 -4.43 -24.94
C ALA A 3 17.08 -4.14 -23.82
N PHE A 4 16.30 -3.07 -24.00
CA PHE A 4 15.16 -2.73 -23.14
C PHE A 4 14.10 -3.83 -23.26
N ASN A 5 14.07 -4.75 -22.30
CA ASN A 5 12.93 -5.64 -22.12
C ASN A 5 11.83 -4.88 -21.36
N LYS A 6 10.71 -4.65 -22.06
CA LYS A 6 9.52 -3.92 -21.60
C LYS A 6 8.63 -4.76 -20.65
N ALA A 7 9.17 -5.20 -19.52
CA ALA A 7 8.37 -5.90 -18.51
C ALA A 7 8.81 -5.51 -17.09
N LYS A 8 9.02 -4.21 -16.87
CA LYS A 8 9.28 -3.65 -15.53
C LYS A 8 8.05 -2.89 -15.11
N THR A 9 7.03 -3.58 -14.61
CA THR A 9 5.98 -2.93 -13.83
C THR A 9 6.22 -3.40 -12.41
N LEU A 10 7.05 -2.65 -11.68
CA LEU A 10 7.04 -2.72 -10.23
C LEU A 10 5.75 -2.00 -9.81
N THR A 11 4.62 -2.71 -9.84
CA THR A 11 3.35 -2.16 -9.38
C THR A 11 3.39 -2.14 -7.86
N ILE A 12 4.02 -1.13 -7.27
CA ILE A 12 3.88 -0.88 -5.82
C ILE A 12 2.54 -0.20 -5.55
N ALA A 13 1.48 -0.67 -6.20
CA ALA A 13 0.10 -0.33 -5.83
C ALA A 13 -0.30 -1.18 -4.62
N ALA A 14 0.49 -1.14 -3.55
CA ALA A 14 0.18 -1.84 -2.32
C ALA A 14 -0.87 -1.11 -1.46
N ALA A 15 -1.42 0.04 -1.90
CA ALA A 15 -2.39 0.77 -1.07
C ALA A 15 -3.36 1.72 -1.81
N ALA A 16 -3.55 1.61 -3.14
CA ALA A 16 -4.61 2.33 -3.86
C ALA A 16 -5.89 1.50 -4.04
N ALA A 17 -5.92 0.26 -3.55
CA ALA A 17 -7.07 -0.65 -3.68
C ALA A 17 -8.12 -0.47 -2.56
N LEU A 18 -8.28 0.76 -2.06
CA LEU A 18 -9.48 1.14 -1.33
C LEU A 18 -10.51 1.64 -2.35
N GLY A 19 -10.90 0.74 -3.25
CA GLY A 19 -12.19 0.85 -3.92
C GLY A 19 -13.27 0.74 -2.86
N LEU A 20 -13.53 1.82 -2.12
CA LEU A 20 -14.66 1.94 -1.24
C LEU A 20 -15.91 2.02 -2.11
N GLY A 21 -16.34 0.85 -2.57
CA GLY A 21 -17.69 0.64 -3.08
C GLY A 21 -18.66 0.85 -1.92
N PHE A 22 -19.05 2.09 -1.68
CA PHE A 22 -20.17 2.44 -0.81
C PHE A 22 -21.46 1.86 -1.39
N ALA A 23 -21.78 0.59 -1.05
CA ALA A 23 -23.15 0.03 -1.01
C ALA A 23 -23.25 -1.48 -0.69
N ALA A 24 -22.44 -2.10 0.18
CA ALA A 24 -22.82 -3.37 0.85
C ALA A 24 -21.78 -3.90 1.85
N PRO A 25 -22.11 -4.08 3.15
CA PRO A 25 -21.21 -4.70 4.12
C PRO A 25 -20.80 -6.15 3.80
N ALA A 26 -21.61 -6.89 3.03
CA ALA A 26 -21.36 -8.31 2.75
C ALA A 26 -20.52 -8.58 1.50
N ALA A 27 -20.44 -7.64 0.55
CA ALA A 27 -19.62 -7.77 -0.66
C ALA A 27 -18.18 -7.30 -0.43
N LEU A 28 -17.98 -6.34 0.48
CA LEU A 28 -16.67 -5.77 0.81
C LEU A 28 -15.71 -6.78 1.44
N ALA A 29 -16.21 -7.82 2.11
CA ALA A 29 -15.34 -8.81 2.77
C ALA A 29 -14.59 -9.73 1.78
N ASN A 30 -15.04 -9.84 0.53
CA ASN A 30 -14.43 -10.74 -0.46
C ASN A 30 -13.60 -9.98 -1.51
N ASP A 31 -13.99 -8.75 -1.88
CA ASP A 31 -13.24 -7.92 -2.85
C ASP A 31 -12.07 -7.16 -2.22
N PHE A 32 -12.03 -6.95 -0.90
CA PHE A 32 -10.86 -6.37 -0.21
C PHE A 32 -9.66 -7.33 -0.12
N ILE A 33 -9.89 -8.63 -0.32
CA ILE A 33 -8.86 -9.67 -0.13
C ILE A 33 -8.13 -9.98 -1.45
N ASP A 34 -8.71 -9.59 -2.59
CA ASP A 34 -8.07 -9.67 -3.91
C ASP A 34 -7.30 -8.37 -4.22
N ILE A 35 -6.61 -7.82 -3.22
CA ILE A 35 -5.49 -6.92 -3.46
C ILE A 35 -4.45 -7.83 -4.11
N SER A 36 -4.33 -7.77 -5.43
CA SER A 36 -3.42 -8.61 -6.21
C SER A 36 -1.96 -8.25 -5.87
N LEU A 37 -1.52 -8.69 -4.70
CA LEU A 37 -0.13 -8.93 -4.32
C LEU A 37 0.48 -10.03 -5.22
N GLU A 38 -0.32 -10.68 -6.07
CA GLU A 38 0.10 -11.64 -7.09
C GLU A 38 1.11 -11.05 -8.10
N ASP A 39 1.14 -9.72 -8.29
CA ASP A 39 2.16 -9.04 -9.12
C ASP A 39 3.44 -8.70 -8.35
N LEU A 40 3.46 -8.87 -7.03
CA LEU A 40 4.68 -8.80 -6.22
C LEU A 40 5.20 -10.23 -6.03
N ASP A 41 5.85 -10.78 -7.06
CA ASP A 41 6.56 -12.06 -6.93
C ASP A 41 7.81 -11.86 -6.05
N PHE A 42 7.66 -12.10 -4.75
CA PHE A 42 8.73 -12.06 -3.76
C PHE A 42 9.61 -13.34 -3.77
N GLY A 43 9.52 -14.16 -4.82
CA GLY A 43 10.27 -15.41 -4.96
C GLY A 43 11.76 -15.22 -5.27
N ASP A 44 12.60 -15.40 -4.23
CA ASP A 44 14.03 -15.77 -4.14
C ASP A 44 15.10 -15.07 -5.02
N LYS A 45 14.76 -14.34 -6.10
CA LYS A 45 15.74 -13.60 -6.94
C LYS A 45 15.26 -12.33 -7.67
N ASP A 46 14.03 -11.84 -7.49
CA ASP A 46 13.55 -10.72 -8.33
C ASP A 46 13.47 -9.34 -7.64
N PHE A 47 13.16 -9.26 -6.35
CA PHE A 47 12.98 -7.95 -5.68
C PHE A 47 14.25 -7.09 -5.62
N LEU A 48 15.40 -7.65 -5.20
CA LEU A 48 16.67 -6.91 -5.23
C LEU A 48 17.06 -6.49 -6.65
N GLN A 49 16.83 -7.36 -7.63
CA GLN A 49 17.15 -7.02 -9.02
C GLN A 49 16.27 -5.88 -9.51
N GLN A 50 14.98 -5.86 -9.18
CA GLN A 50 14.06 -4.76 -9.48
C GLN A 50 14.56 -3.45 -8.85
N LEU A 51 15.02 -3.46 -7.59
CA LEU A 51 15.58 -2.28 -6.92
C LEU A 51 16.88 -1.78 -7.57
N ILE A 52 17.75 -2.68 -8.02
CA ILE A 52 18.97 -2.33 -8.79
C ILE A 52 18.60 -1.72 -10.14
N ASP A 53 17.50 -2.19 -10.70
CA ASP A 53 17.01 -1.83 -12.01
C ASP A 53 16.17 -0.54 -12.03
N MET A 54 15.83 0.00 -10.85
CA MET A 54 15.13 1.27 -10.66
C MET A 54 16.08 2.44 -10.87
N ASP A 55 15.69 3.34 -11.76
CA ASP A 55 16.35 4.63 -11.91
C ASP A 55 15.60 5.76 -11.19
N ALA A 56 16.08 7.00 -11.35
CA ALA A 56 15.48 8.16 -10.71
C ALA A 56 14.07 8.49 -11.24
N GLU A 57 13.74 8.11 -12.48
CA GLU A 57 12.40 8.27 -13.05
C GLU A 57 11.45 7.25 -12.42
N ASP A 58 11.87 6.00 -12.30
CA ASP A 58 11.10 4.94 -11.63
C ASP A 58 10.78 5.30 -10.17
N ILE A 59 11.77 5.83 -9.42
CA ILE A 59 11.56 6.29 -8.03
C ILE A 59 10.58 7.46 -7.97
N ALA A 60 10.63 8.37 -8.95
CA ALA A 60 9.73 9.52 -8.99
C ALA A 60 8.29 9.12 -9.30
N GLU A 61 8.08 8.17 -10.23
CA GLU A 61 6.78 7.59 -10.55
C GLU A 61 6.18 6.87 -9.34
N MET A 62 6.94 5.99 -8.69
CA MET A 62 6.55 5.31 -7.46
C MET A 62 6.14 6.29 -6.35
N ARG A 63 6.90 7.37 -6.14
CA ARG A 63 6.56 8.41 -5.16
C ARG A 63 5.25 9.13 -5.52
N ALA A 64 4.99 9.34 -6.80
CA ALA A 64 3.74 9.95 -7.27
C ALA A 64 2.54 9.03 -7.02
N GLU A 65 2.66 7.74 -7.33
CA GLU A 65 1.61 6.74 -7.05
C GLU A 65 1.31 6.63 -5.55
N MET A 66 2.35 6.58 -4.71
CA MET A 66 2.20 6.57 -3.24
C MET A 66 1.56 7.85 -2.72
N ALA A 67 1.87 9.01 -3.31
CA ALA A 67 1.23 10.26 -2.96
C ALA A 67 -0.25 10.30 -3.36
N GLU A 68 -0.61 9.75 -4.52
CA GLU A 68 -2.00 9.61 -4.98
C GLU A 68 -2.79 8.67 -4.06
N ALA A 69 -2.23 7.52 -3.69
CA ALA A 69 -2.86 6.61 -2.73
C ALA A 69 -3.14 7.28 -1.37
N ARG A 70 -2.23 8.12 -0.86
CA ARG A 70 -2.49 8.92 0.35
C ARG A 70 -3.63 9.93 0.17
N VAL A 71 -3.82 10.49 -1.02
CA VAL A 71 -4.94 11.39 -1.31
C VAL A 71 -6.25 10.60 -1.31
N GLU A 72 -6.29 9.46 -2.00
CA GLU A 72 -7.48 8.58 -2.01
C GLU A 72 -7.89 8.13 -0.60
N ILE A 73 -6.93 7.78 0.26
CA ILE A 73 -7.21 7.45 1.67
C ILE A 73 -7.85 8.63 2.41
N ARG A 74 -7.43 9.88 2.13
CA ARG A 74 -8.04 11.07 2.76
C ARG A 74 -9.45 11.34 2.24
N GLU A 75 -9.68 11.14 0.95
CA GLU A 75 -11.02 11.27 0.36
C GLU A 75 -11.97 10.23 0.96
N ALA A 76 -11.52 8.99 1.08
CA ALA A 76 -12.20 7.90 1.76
C ALA A 76 -12.59 8.24 3.22
N ILE A 77 -11.69 8.88 3.98
CA ILE A 77 -12.00 9.37 5.33
C ILE A 77 -13.14 10.39 5.29
N GLY A 78 -13.11 11.35 4.35
CA GLY A 78 -14.17 12.33 4.18
C GLY A 78 -15.54 11.68 3.87
N GLU A 79 -15.56 10.67 3.02
CA GLU A 79 -16.78 9.92 2.69
C GLU A 79 -17.34 9.15 3.89
N ILE A 80 -16.47 8.56 4.74
CA ILE A 80 -16.88 7.92 6.00
C ILE A 80 -17.51 8.95 6.96
N GLU A 81 -16.93 10.14 7.06
CA GLU A 81 -17.47 11.22 7.92
C GLU A 81 -18.84 11.71 7.43
N GLU A 82 -19.03 11.85 6.11
CA GLU A 82 -20.32 12.21 5.53
C GLU A 82 -21.37 11.11 5.76
N ALA A 83 -21.02 9.86 5.47
CA ALA A 83 -21.92 8.71 5.69
C ALA A 83 -22.30 8.55 7.17
N ARG A 84 -21.36 8.83 8.07
CA ARG A 84 -21.62 8.87 9.51
C ARG A 84 -22.64 9.95 9.86
N ALA A 85 -22.49 11.16 9.36
CA ALA A 85 -23.43 12.26 9.61
C ALA A 85 -24.85 11.91 9.11
N GLU A 86 -24.96 11.26 7.95
CA GLU A 86 -26.24 10.76 7.43
C GLU A 86 -26.83 9.66 8.34
N ALA A 87 -26.01 8.70 8.76
CA ALA A 87 -26.44 7.64 9.68
C ALA A 87 -26.88 8.20 11.04
N GLU A 88 -26.25 9.27 11.54
CA GLU A 88 -26.67 9.93 12.77
C GLU A 88 -28.04 10.61 12.66
N ALA A 89 -28.39 11.10 11.48
CA ALA A 89 -29.71 11.66 11.20
C ALA A 89 -30.81 10.58 11.07
N ASN A 90 -30.44 9.30 10.90
CA ASN A 90 -31.36 8.18 10.74
C ASN A 90 -31.19 7.10 11.84
N PRO A 91 -32.10 7.06 12.84
CA PRO A 91 -32.02 6.12 13.97
C PRO A 91 -31.93 4.64 13.60
N ASP A 92 -32.53 4.24 12.47
CA ASP A 92 -32.54 2.85 12.02
C ASP A 92 -31.24 2.47 11.28
N ALA A 93 -30.56 3.45 10.67
CA ALA A 93 -29.32 3.23 9.92
C ALA A 93 -28.07 3.25 10.82
N LYS A 94 -28.08 4.05 11.89
CA LYS A 94 -26.95 4.21 12.83
C LYS A 94 -26.34 2.88 13.33
N PRO A 95 -27.10 1.91 13.87
CA PRO A 95 -26.49 0.67 14.38
C PRO A 95 -25.89 -0.19 13.27
N VAL A 96 -26.47 -0.16 12.06
CA VAL A 96 -25.95 -0.91 10.90
C VAL A 96 -24.65 -0.30 10.40
N PHE A 97 -24.57 1.04 10.33
CA PHE A 97 -23.37 1.76 9.94
C PHE A 97 -22.20 1.45 10.90
N ILE A 98 -22.43 1.53 12.22
CA ILE A 98 -21.40 1.25 13.23
C ILE A 98 -20.87 -0.18 13.09
N ALA A 99 -21.77 -1.17 12.97
CA ALA A 99 -21.36 -2.57 12.82
C ALA A 99 -20.55 -2.82 11.53
N ALA A 100 -20.92 -2.14 10.43
CA ALA A 100 -20.21 -2.23 9.16
C ALA A 100 -18.80 -1.62 9.27
N MET A 101 -18.68 -0.43 9.88
CA MET A 101 -17.38 0.23 10.05
C MET A 101 -16.47 -0.53 11.03
N GLU A 102 -17.02 -1.11 12.10
CA GLU A 102 -16.24 -1.95 13.02
C GLU A 102 -15.63 -3.16 12.29
N ALA A 103 -16.45 -3.87 11.49
CA ALA A 103 -16.01 -5.01 10.69
C ALA A 103 -14.96 -4.61 9.63
N ALA A 104 -15.20 -3.51 8.90
CA ALA A 104 -14.27 -2.99 7.90
C ALA A 104 -12.92 -2.59 8.54
N SER A 105 -12.96 -1.87 9.67
CA SER A 105 -11.75 -1.45 10.38
C SER A 105 -10.89 -2.64 10.85
N ALA A 106 -11.54 -3.73 11.27
CA ALA A 106 -10.86 -4.95 11.70
C ALA A 106 -10.19 -5.65 10.51
N ALA A 107 -10.90 -5.78 9.39
CA ALA A 107 -10.36 -6.37 8.17
C ALA A 107 -9.15 -5.58 7.65
N VAL A 108 -9.29 -4.25 7.50
CA VAL A 108 -8.19 -3.36 7.05
C VAL A 108 -7.00 -3.43 8.01
N SER A 109 -7.24 -3.35 9.32
CA SER A 109 -6.16 -3.45 10.32
C SER A 109 -5.37 -4.76 10.21
N THR A 110 -6.07 -5.89 10.03
CA THR A 110 -5.42 -7.20 9.94
C THR A 110 -4.66 -7.36 8.64
N ALA A 111 -5.25 -6.99 7.50
CA ALA A 111 -4.61 -7.10 6.20
C ALA A 111 -3.35 -6.23 6.13
N MET A 112 -3.49 -4.94 6.44
CA MET A 112 -2.40 -3.97 6.28
C MET A 112 -1.25 -4.21 7.27
N LYS A 113 -1.53 -4.68 8.49
CA LYS A 113 -0.47 -5.03 9.45
C LYS A 113 0.46 -6.13 8.91
N THR A 114 -0.10 -7.16 8.31
CA THR A 114 0.69 -8.27 7.74
C THR A 114 1.48 -7.76 6.54
N THR A 115 0.84 -7.06 5.62
CA THR A 115 1.48 -6.51 4.42
C THR A 115 2.64 -5.56 4.75
N PHE A 116 2.46 -4.60 5.67
CA PHE A 116 3.56 -3.70 6.04
C PHE A 116 4.72 -4.43 6.74
N ALA A 117 4.43 -5.48 7.51
CA ALA A 117 5.48 -6.30 8.13
C ALA A 117 6.28 -7.11 7.10
N GLU A 118 5.60 -7.67 6.10
CA GLU A 118 6.22 -8.39 4.99
C GLU A 118 7.09 -7.45 4.15
N LEU A 119 6.55 -6.30 3.71
CA LEU A 119 7.30 -5.31 2.92
C LEU A 119 8.57 -4.82 3.65
N ARG A 120 8.50 -4.60 4.98
CA ARG A 120 9.67 -4.25 5.79
C ARG A 120 10.71 -5.37 5.79
N THR A 121 10.26 -6.61 5.96
CA THR A 121 11.14 -7.78 5.97
C THR A 121 11.87 -7.92 4.63
N GLU A 122 11.17 -7.70 3.52
CA GLU A 122 11.75 -7.76 2.17
C GLU A 122 12.72 -6.60 1.92
N LEU A 123 12.43 -5.38 2.36
CA LEU A 123 13.36 -4.25 2.28
C LEU A 123 14.64 -4.50 3.09
N ASP A 124 14.51 -5.11 4.27
CA ASP A 124 15.64 -5.47 5.12
C ASP A 124 16.48 -6.61 4.50
N ALA A 125 15.82 -7.60 3.89
CA ALA A 125 16.47 -8.67 3.14
C ALA A 125 17.22 -8.11 1.92
N ALA A 126 16.57 -7.26 1.12
CA ALA A 126 17.18 -6.61 -0.04
C ALA A 126 18.39 -5.76 0.34
N GLU A 127 18.33 -5.00 1.43
CA GLU A 127 19.48 -4.22 1.92
C GLU A 127 20.65 -5.14 2.34
N THR A 128 20.34 -6.26 2.98
CA THR A 128 21.33 -7.27 3.38
C THR A 128 21.98 -7.93 2.16
N ASP A 129 21.18 -8.34 1.19
CA ASP A 129 21.64 -9.01 -0.02
C ASP A 129 22.42 -8.07 -0.94
N LEU A 130 22.01 -6.80 -1.04
CA LEU A 130 22.75 -5.77 -1.75
C LEU A 130 24.18 -5.63 -1.23
N ALA A 131 24.39 -5.73 0.09
CA ALA A 131 25.72 -5.65 0.70
C ALA A 131 26.62 -6.84 0.33
N ALA A 132 26.05 -8.00 -0.02
CA ALA A 132 26.76 -9.18 -0.48
C ALA A 132 26.85 -9.28 -2.02
N ALA A 133 26.10 -8.44 -2.75
CA ALA A 133 26.01 -8.48 -4.20
C ALA A 133 27.28 -7.94 -4.88
N ASN A 134 27.60 -8.51 -6.05
CA ASN A 134 28.71 -8.04 -6.89
C ASN A 134 28.22 -6.97 -7.88
N VAL A 135 27.85 -5.80 -7.36
CA VAL A 135 27.38 -4.63 -8.12
C VAL A 135 28.41 -3.51 -8.08
N SER A 136 28.28 -2.55 -9.00
CA SER A 136 29.10 -1.34 -9.00
C SER A 136 28.79 -0.42 -7.80
N ALA A 137 29.71 0.50 -7.48
CA ALA A 137 29.48 1.49 -6.42
C ALA A 137 28.34 2.46 -6.73
N GLU A 138 28.08 2.70 -8.02
CA GLU A 138 26.97 3.52 -8.52
C GLU A 138 25.64 2.79 -8.29
N GLU A 139 25.50 1.56 -8.79
CA GLU A 139 24.32 0.70 -8.57
C GLU A 139 24.02 0.52 -7.07
N MET A 140 25.06 0.30 -6.24
CA MET A 140 24.93 0.24 -4.79
C MET A 140 24.33 1.52 -4.18
N THR A 141 24.74 2.69 -4.68
CA THR A 141 24.26 3.99 -4.17
C THR A 141 22.82 4.24 -4.60
N GLU A 142 22.49 3.95 -5.86
CA GLU A 142 21.15 4.11 -6.43
C GLU A 142 20.16 3.16 -5.77
N THR A 143 20.51 1.88 -5.63
CA THR A 143 19.66 0.87 -4.97
C THR A 143 19.36 1.26 -3.51
N ARG A 144 20.36 1.79 -2.79
CA ARG A 144 20.14 2.28 -1.42
C ARG A 144 19.20 3.50 -1.38
N ALA A 145 19.28 4.38 -2.37
CA ALA A 145 18.36 5.50 -2.48
C ALA A 145 16.93 5.01 -2.77
N ALA A 146 16.76 4.00 -3.62
CA ALA A 146 15.47 3.36 -3.87
C ALA A 146 14.89 2.72 -2.60
N ILE A 147 15.67 1.91 -1.87
CA ILE A 147 15.26 1.31 -0.58
C ILE A 147 14.86 2.39 0.43
N ALA A 148 15.63 3.48 0.53
CA ALA A 148 15.31 4.58 1.43
C ALA A 148 14.01 5.29 1.06
N ALA A 149 13.78 5.53 -0.24
CA ALA A 149 12.53 6.12 -0.73
C ALA A 149 11.33 5.21 -0.45
N LEU A 150 11.46 3.90 -0.66
CA LEU A 150 10.42 2.92 -0.34
C LEU A 150 10.04 2.92 1.13
N ARG A 151 11.04 2.95 2.02
CA ARG A 151 10.79 3.01 3.47
C ARG A 151 10.03 4.28 3.87
N GLU A 152 10.43 5.42 3.31
CA GLU A 152 9.77 6.72 3.55
C GLU A 152 8.30 6.71 3.08
N GLU A 153 8.04 6.25 1.85
CA GLU A 153 6.67 6.23 1.31
C GLU A 153 5.79 5.19 2.02
N LEU A 154 6.34 4.04 2.41
CA LEU A 154 5.65 3.00 3.19
C LEU A 154 5.19 3.54 4.56
N GLU A 155 6.04 4.31 5.24
CA GLU A 155 5.69 4.95 6.52
C GLU A 155 4.51 5.92 6.33
N GLY A 156 4.54 6.76 5.28
CA GLY A 156 3.45 7.68 4.98
C GLY A 156 2.12 7.01 4.65
N ILE A 157 2.16 5.85 3.98
CA ILE A 157 0.95 5.05 3.70
C ILE A 157 0.43 4.38 4.97
N GLU A 158 1.30 3.82 5.82
CA GLU A 158 0.88 3.21 7.07
C GLU A 158 0.24 4.23 8.02
N GLU A 159 0.76 5.45 8.07
CA GLU A 159 0.13 6.55 8.80
C GLU A 159 -1.27 6.84 8.27
N ALA A 160 -1.43 7.02 6.96
CA ALA A 160 -2.72 7.29 6.33
C ALA A 160 -3.74 6.15 6.56
N VAL A 161 -3.32 4.89 6.44
CA VAL A 161 -4.16 3.73 6.77
C VAL A 161 -4.55 3.72 8.25
N GLY A 162 -3.63 4.11 9.14
CA GLY A 162 -3.92 4.28 10.56
C GLY A 162 -5.02 5.31 10.81
N GLU A 163 -4.97 6.45 10.12
CA GLU A 163 -6.01 7.48 10.16
C GLU A 163 -7.35 6.96 9.65
N LEU A 164 -7.36 6.21 8.54
CA LEU A 164 -8.57 5.60 7.99
C LEU A 164 -9.21 4.62 8.98
N VAL A 165 -8.42 3.73 9.58
CA VAL A 165 -8.90 2.78 10.60
C VAL A 165 -9.47 3.53 11.80
N ALA A 166 -8.84 4.63 12.21
CA ALA A 166 -9.36 5.48 13.28
C ALA A 166 -10.69 6.14 12.90
N ALA A 167 -10.83 6.64 11.67
CA ALA A 167 -12.05 7.24 11.15
C ALA A 167 -13.22 6.24 11.09
N MET A 168 -12.95 4.99 10.70
CA MET A 168 -13.95 3.90 10.74
C MET A 168 -14.40 3.60 12.18
N ARG A 169 -13.49 3.66 13.16
CA ARG A 169 -13.79 3.30 14.57
C ARG A 169 -14.39 4.42 15.42
N ALA A 170 -14.28 5.67 14.98
CA ALA A 170 -14.92 6.82 15.63
C ALA A 170 -16.43 6.61 15.78
#